data_AF-A0A2N2A450-F1
#
_entry.id   AF-A0A2N2A450-F1
#
_cell.length_a   1.000
_cell.length_b   1.000
_cell.length_c   1.000
_cell.angle_alpha   90.00
_cell.angle_beta   90.00
_cell.angle_gamma   90.00
#
_symmetry.space_group_name_H-M   'P 1'
#
loop_
_entity.id
_entity.type
_entity.pdbx_description
1 polymer ?
#
loop_
_entity_poly.entity_id
_entity_poly.type
_entity_poly.pdbx_seq_one_letter_code
_entity_poly.pdbx_strand_id
1 'polypeptide(L)'
;MNDLTTINLQLNSLTVYRTLLQDETVARFARVLSAAQSGSFALFLESYGAFLQQLSMESGSFYFAAHMEQLIRFDDNAFTRAAAQGGRSEGYIALRNAASFDLEALRAVASISFKELSTRVLSSANEQESSLVSRMPEYIAGSSRLFDGSQDVISTMETFYRMNGYGVFAKFGAFRWDHALLGIPQPDPIRLSDLKSYEYERGLVAANTKDFVEGRGGGNMLLYGDRGTGKSSTIKALANEYCSNGLRIVEVTKDAIPQFPAIMERLREVPLRFILFLDDLSFSTDDAAFSALKSVLEGGVVVRPENCRIYATSNRRHLVKETFSERSVDLDDVHAGDTKQEKLSLYDRFDQTVNFFAPDQAQFLAIVRAIAHEKVLQVSFEELDRGAIQWAIRAGGRSPRAAKQFVEWAAAQLQKGASILEE
;
A
#
# COMPACT_ATOMS: atom_id res chain seq x y z
N MET A 1 -10.81 33.13 23.74
CA MET A 1 -10.53 33.74 22.42
C MET A 1 -9.03 33.67 22.25
N ASN A 2 -8.55 32.82 21.35
CA ASN A 2 -7.12 32.78 21.07
C ASN A 2 -6.76 34.06 20.30
N ASP A 3 -5.82 34.84 20.81
CA ASP A 3 -5.29 35.99 20.08
C ASP A 3 -4.62 35.49 18.80
N LEU A 4 -5.03 36.00 17.63
CA LEU A 4 -4.43 35.65 16.35
C LEU A 4 -2.90 35.80 16.39
N THR A 5 -2.39 36.79 17.14
CA THR A 5 -0.96 37.02 17.38
C THR A 5 -0.30 35.79 17.97
N THR A 6 -0.88 35.25 19.04
CA THR A 6 -0.40 34.02 19.70
C THR A 6 -0.38 32.85 18.73
N ILE A 7 -1.42 32.68 17.91
CA ILE A 7 -1.49 31.53 17.01
C ILE A 7 -0.44 31.61 15.89
N ASN A 8 -0.18 32.81 15.36
CA ASN A 8 0.89 32.99 14.38
C ASN A 8 2.27 32.73 15.00
N LEU A 9 2.50 33.16 16.26
CA LEU A 9 3.73 32.83 16.99
C LEU A 9 3.86 31.31 17.20
N GLN A 10 2.78 30.65 17.61
CA GLN A 10 2.73 29.19 17.77
C GLN A 10 3.08 28.46 16.47
N LEU A 11 2.47 28.86 15.35
CA LEU A 11 2.74 28.27 14.03
C LEU A 11 4.20 28.48 13.58
N ASN A 12 4.79 29.64 13.87
CA ASN A 12 6.20 29.91 13.54
C ASN A 12 7.20 29.22 14.48
N SER A 13 6.75 28.85 15.69
CA SER A 13 7.56 28.18 16.71
C SER A 13 7.68 26.66 16.53
N LEU A 14 7.03 26.08 15.51
CA LEU A 14 7.09 24.64 15.24
C LEU A 14 8.53 24.14 15.10
N THR A 15 8.73 22.94 15.64
CA THR A 15 10.01 22.25 15.76
C THR A 15 10.04 20.97 14.91
N VAL A 16 9.56 19.84 15.42
CA VAL A 16 9.58 18.54 14.76
C VAL A 16 8.63 18.48 13.56
N TYR A 17 7.48 19.15 13.63
CA TYR A 17 6.50 19.27 12.54
C TYR A 17 6.69 20.55 11.71
N ARG A 18 7.87 21.19 11.79
CA ARG A 18 8.13 22.43 11.05
C ARG A 18 8.02 22.27 9.54
N THR A 19 8.27 21.06 9.02
CA THR A 19 8.10 20.70 7.61
C THR A 19 6.70 20.99 7.08
N LEU A 20 5.67 20.95 7.93
CA LEU A 20 4.29 21.28 7.55
C LEU A 20 4.14 22.71 7.04
N LEU A 21 5.04 23.64 7.39
CA LEU A 21 5.03 25.00 6.85
C LEU A 21 5.39 25.06 5.36
N GLN A 22 5.96 23.99 4.81
CA GLN A 22 6.26 23.87 3.37
C GLN A 22 5.04 23.39 2.57
N ASP A 23 4.00 22.85 3.23
CA ASP A 23 2.74 22.54 2.58
C ASP A 23 2.09 23.83 2.09
N GLU A 24 1.63 23.82 0.83
CA GLU A 24 1.10 25.03 0.20
C GLU A 24 -0.18 25.54 0.88
N THR A 25 -1.04 24.64 1.36
CA THR A 25 -2.28 25.01 2.06
C THR A 25 -1.95 25.66 3.41
N VAL A 26 -1.00 25.09 4.16
CA VAL A 26 -0.54 25.64 5.44
C VAL A 26 0.17 26.98 5.25
N ALA A 27 1.03 27.10 4.24
CA ALA A 27 1.71 28.35 3.92
C ALA A 27 0.73 29.46 3.53
N ARG A 28 -0.31 29.13 2.73
CA ARG A 28 -1.38 30.08 2.40
C ARG A 28 -2.20 30.45 3.64
N PHE A 29 -2.49 29.51 4.52
CA PHE A 29 -3.15 29.82 5.80
C PHE A 29 -2.32 30.74 6.71
N ALA A 30 -1.00 30.55 6.78
CA ALA A 30 -0.11 31.45 7.52
C ALA A 30 -0.15 32.89 6.97
N ARG A 31 -0.32 33.06 5.65
CA ARG A 31 -0.54 34.37 5.03
C ARG A 31 -1.90 34.96 5.42
N VAL A 32 -2.95 34.14 5.50
CA VAL A 32 -4.27 34.57 6.01
C VAL A 32 -4.14 35.10 7.44
N LEU A 33 -3.42 34.39 8.33
CA LEU A 33 -3.19 34.84 9.71
C LEU A 33 -2.48 36.20 9.75
N SER A 34 -1.41 36.35 8.95
CA SER A 34 -0.64 37.59 8.88
C SER A 34 -1.46 38.74 8.30
N ALA A 35 -2.28 38.47 7.28
CA ALA A 35 -3.18 39.45 6.67
C ALA A 35 -4.26 39.89 7.66
N ALA A 36 -4.90 38.94 8.36
CA ALA A 36 -5.90 39.23 9.40
C ALA A 36 -5.31 40.08 10.55
N GLN A 37 -4.07 39.79 10.97
CA GLN A 37 -3.36 40.59 11.98
C GLN A 37 -3.03 42.00 11.52
N SER A 38 -2.69 42.18 10.24
CA SER A 38 -2.39 43.51 9.69
C SER A 38 -3.61 44.44 9.70
N GLY A 39 -4.83 43.88 9.71
CA GLY A 39 -6.08 44.63 9.55
C GLY A 39 -6.36 45.08 8.11
N SER A 40 -5.48 44.78 7.15
CA SER A 40 -5.68 45.10 5.74
C SER A 40 -6.79 44.25 5.12
N PHE A 41 -7.92 44.88 4.79
CA PHE A 41 -9.07 44.21 4.20
C PHE A 41 -8.75 43.56 2.85
N ALA A 42 -8.10 44.29 1.94
CA ALA A 42 -7.73 43.77 0.61
C ALA A 42 -6.80 42.56 0.70
N LEU A 43 -5.77 42.64 1.56
CA LEU A 43 -4.81 41.55 1.72
C LEU A 43 -5.46 40.30 2.36
N PHE A 44 -6.42 40.51 3.27
CA PHE A 44 -7.20 39.42 3.86
C PHE A 44 -8.02 38.70 2.80
N LEU A 45 -8.76 39.41 1.95
CA LEU A 45 -9.57 38.80 0.89
C LEU A 45 -8.72 38.00 -0.11
N GLU A 46 -7.62 38.57 -0.56
CA GLU A 46 -6.69 37.92 -1.49
C GLU A 46 -6.12 36.63 -0.87
N SER A 47 -5.59 36.73 0.35
CA SER A 47 -4.97 35.60 1.04
C SER A 47 -5.99 34.52 1.37
N TYR A 48 -7.19 34.90 1.84
CA TYR A 48 -8.24 33.95 2.20
C TYR A 48 -8.79 33.24 0.97
N GLY A 49 -9.06 33.95 -0.12
CA GLY A 49 -9.49 33.35 -1.38
C GLY A 49 -8.46 32.36 -1.93
N ALA A 50 -7.17 32.72 -1.90
CA ALA A 50 -6.09 31.83 -2.31
C ALA A 50 -5.97 30.58 -1.43
N PHE A 51 -6.08 30.73 -0.10
CA PHE A 51 -6.11 29.60 0.83
C PHE A 51 -7.26 28.65 0.53
N LEU A 52 -8.47 29.18 0.35
CA LEU A 52 -9.68 28.38 0.15
C LEU A 52 -9.66 27.63 -1.18
N GLN A 53 -9.15 28.27 -2.24
CA GLN A 53 -8.89 27.61 -3.53
C GLN A 53 -7.96 26.41 -3.34
N GLN A 54 -6.81 26.60 -2.67
CA GLN A 54 -5.85 25.53 -2.45
C GLN A 54 -6.45 24.38 -1.64
N LEU A 55 -7.13 24.69 -0.53
CA LEU A 55 -7.75 23.70 0.33
C LEU A 55 -8.77 22.85 -0.44
N SER A 56 -9.53 23.47 -1.34
CA SER A 56 -10.51 22.78 -2.19
C SER A 56 -9.86 21.86 -3.22
N MET A 57 -8.69 22.23 -3.75
CA MET A 57 -7.96 21.41 -4.72
C MET A 57 -7.34 20.18 -4.07
N GLU A 58 -6.77 20.34 -2.88
CA GLU A 58 -6.03 19.27 -2.20
C GLU A 58 -6.96 18.27 -1.49
N SER A 59 -8.02 18.75 -0.84
CA SER A 59 -8.91 17.90 -0.04
C SER A 59 -10.25 17.58 -0.70
N GLY A 60 -10.54 18.17 -1.88
CA GLY A 60 -11.86 18.11 -2.50
C GLY A 60 -12.96 18.69 -1.60
N SER A 61 -12.59 19.48 -0.59
CA SER A 61 -13.45 19.92 0.50
C SER A 61 -12.94 21.22 1.14
N PHE A 62 -13.63 21.72 2.16
CA PHE A 62 -13.15 22.84 2.97
C PHE A 62 -12.81 22.43 4.41
N TYR A 63 -12.44 21.17 4.65
CA TYR A 63 -12.06 20.67 5.99
C TYR A 63 -10.57 20.88 6.28
N PHE A 64 -10.21 22.07 6.77
CA PHE A 64 -8.80 22.40 7.04
C PHE A 64 -8.19 21.53 8.16
N ALA A 65 -8.94 21.29 9.24
CA ALA A 65 -8.47 20.45 10.34
C ALA A 65 -8.18 19.01 9.90
N ALA A 66 -8.98 18.46 8.97
CA ALA A 66 -8.74 17.14 8.39
C ALA A 66 -7.48 17.12 7.51
N HIS A 67 -7.24 18.17 6.71
CA HIS A 67 -6.00 18.32 5.94
C HIS A 67 -4.77 18.32 6.86
N MET A 68 -4.80 19.13 7.92
CA MET A 68 -3.73 19.18 8.93
C MET A 68 -3.50 17.80 9.58
N GLU A 69 -4.57 17.09 9.94
CA GLU A 69 -4.47 15.74 10.50
C GLU A 69 -3.76 14.77 9.53
N GLN A 70 -4.07 14.83 8.22
CA GLN A 70 -3.38 13.99 7.22
C GLN A 70 -1.89 14.32 7.15
N LEU A 71 -1.52 15.61 7.14
CA LEU A 71 -0.13 16.04 7.13
C LEU A 71 0.63 15.51 8.35
N ILE A 72 0.05 15.64 9.55
CA ILE A 72 0.66 15.13 10.79
C ILE A 72 0.81 13.61 10.72
N ARG A 73 -0.26 12.88 10.37
CA ARG A 73 -0.26 11.40 10.31
C ARG A 73 0.77 10.84 9.34
N PHE A 74 1.06 11.55 8.24
CA PHE A 74 1.96 11.07 7.20
C PHE A 74 3.27 11.84 7.14
N ASP A 75 3.62 12.60 8.18
CA ASP A 75 4.91 13.27 8.26
C ASP A 75 6.04 12.26 8.56
N ASP A 76 7.19 12.53 7.96
CA ASP A 76 8.41 11.76 8.16
C ASP A 76 9.46 12.61 8.87
N ASN A 77 9.48 12.53 10.21
CA ASN A 77 10.38 13.31 11.06
C ASN A 77 10.99 12.43 12.17
N ALA A 78 11.92 13.01 12.94
CA ALA A 78 12.64 12.30 13.98
C ALA A 78 11.70 11.72 15.07
N PHE A 79 10.65 12.46 15.45
CA PHE A 79 9.66 11.97 16.41
C PHE A 79 8.83 10.83 15.82
N THR A 80 8.30 10.95 14.60
CA THR A 80 7.44 9.89 14.01
C THR A 80 8.20 8.59 13.83
N ARG A 81 9.47 8.65 13.40
CA ARG A 81 10.39 7.50 13.33
C ARG A 81 10.62 6.85 14.69
N ALA A 82 10.99 7.64 15.70
CA ALA A 82 11.31 7.12 17.03
C ALA A 82 10.06 6.59 17.78
N ALA A 83 8.91 7.23 17.58
CA ALA A 83 7.63 6.80 18.14
C ALA A 83 7.18 5.46 17.58
N ALA A 84 7.36 5.26 16.26
CA ALA A 84 7.04 4.00 15.61
C ALA A 84 7.85 2.83 16.21
N GLN A 85 9.12 3.06 16.56
CA GLN A 85 9.99 2.07 17.21
C GLN A 85 9.72 1.86 18.71
N GLY A 86 8.76 2.58 19.30
CA GLY A 86 8.45 2.49 20.72
C GLY A 86 9.54 3.06 21.62
N GLY A 87 10.19 4.15 21.18
CA GLY A 87 11.30 4.80 21.87
C GLY A 87 11.06 5.06 23.36
N ARG A 88 12.12 4.91 24.17
CA ARG A 88 12.12 5.19 25.62
C ARG A 88 13.39 5.91 26.09
N SER A 89 14.27 6.27 25.17
CA SER A 89 15.54 6.94 25.47
C SER A 89 15.32 8.37 25.91
N GLU A 90 16.33 8.99 26.53
CA GLU A 90 16.30 10.41 26.87
C GLU A 90 16.09 11.29 25.63
N GLY A 91 16.75 10.96 24.51
CA GLY A 91 16.53 11.62 23.22
C GLY A 91 15.09 11.48 22.71
N TYR A 92 14.46 10.33 22.94
CA TYR A 92 13.04 10.15 22.62
C TYR A 92 12.13 11.05 23.47
N ILE A 93 12.40 11.16 24.77
CA ILE A 93 11.62 12.03 25.67
C ILE A 93 11.70 13.49 25.20
N ALA A 94 12.88 13.96 24.79
CA ALA A 94 13.05 15.30 24.22
C ALA A 94 12.23 15.50 22.93
N LEU A 95 12.27 14.53 22.00
CA LEU A 95 11.48 14.56 20.76
C LEU A 95 9.98 14.52 21.04
N ARG A 96 9.54 13.70 22.00
CA ARG A 96 8.13 13.59 22.41
C ARG A 96 7.61 14.91 22.99
N ASN A 97 8.42 15.59 23.82
CA ASN A 97 8.06 16.90 24.37
C ASN A 97 7.95 17.97 23.28
N ALA A 98 8.91 18.00 22.34
CA ALA A 98 8.86 18.89 21.18
C ALA A 98 7.63 18.62 20.29
N ALA A 99 7.32 17.34 20.04
CA ALA A 99 6.13 16.95 19.30
C ALA A 99 4.83 17.32 20.01
N SER A 100 4.77 17.19 21.34
CA SER A 100 3.61 17.60 22.13
C SER A 100 3.37 19.10 22.02
N PHE A 101 4.44 19.91 22.14
CA PHE A 101 4.38 21.35 21.96
C PHE A 101 3.86 21.74 20.57
N ASP A 102 4.42 21.12 19.52
CA ASP A 102 3.99 21.35 18.14
C ASP A 102 2.52 20.95 17.91
N LEU A 103 2.08 19.80 18.44
CA LEU A 103 0.71 19.31 18.30
C LEU A 103 -0.32 20.24 18.98
N GLU A 104 0.04 20.83 20.12
CA GLU A 104 -0.79 21.85 20.78
C GLU A 104 -0.92 23.13 19.93
N ALA A 105 0.19 23.59 19.35
CA ALA A 105 0.21 24.72 18.41
C ALA A 105 -0.64 24.43 17.17
N LEU A 106 -0.46 23.25 16.54
CA LEU A 106 -1.22 22.82 15.37
C LEU A 106 -2.70 22.65 15.66
N ARG A 107 -3.07 22.18 16.88
CA ARG A 107 -4.46 22.14 17.32
C ARG A 107 -5.06 23.54 17.37
N ALA A 108 -4.35 24.51 17.96
CA ALA A 108 -4.82 25.89 18.03
C ALA A 108 -5.04 26.48 16.62
N VAL A 109 -4.12 26.22 15.69
CA VAL A 109 -4.21 26.64 14.27
C VAL A 109 -5.41 26.00 13.57
N ALA A 110 -5.62 24.69 13.74
CA ALA A 110 -6.70 23.94 13.11
C ALA A 110 -8.11 24.27 13.66
N SER A 111 -8.18 24.82 14.88
CA SER A 111 -9.44 25.20 15.53
C SER A 111 -9.89 26.64 15.24
N ILE A 112 -9.07 27.48 14.61
CA ILE A 112 -9.47 28.85 14.29
C ILE A 112 -10.67 28.82 13.35
N SER A 113 -11.72 29.57 13.69
CA SER A 113 -12.88 29.77 12.83
C SER A 113 -12.71 30.97 11.88
N PHE A 114 -13.47 30.97 10.78
CA PHE A 114 -13.58 32.13 9.89
C PHE A 114 -14.00 33.41 10.63
N LYS A 115 -14.90 33.28 11.62
CA LYS A 115 -15.33 34.39 12.47
C LYS A 115 -14.17 35.01 13.25
N GLU A 116 -13.30 34.19 13.82
CA GLU A 116 -12.12 34.68 14.55
C GLU A 116 -11.11 35.37 13.61
N LEU A 117 -10.88 34.83 12.41
CA LEU A 117 -10.01 35.45 11.41
C LEU A 117 -10.54 36.82 10.95
N SER A 118 -11.85 36.93 10.72
CA SER A 118 -12.46 38.14 10.16
C SER A 118 -12.68 39.25 11.20
N THR A 119 -12.68 38.93 12.50
CA THR A 119 -13.03 39.88 13.58
C THR A 119 -12.23 41.19 13.51
N ARG A 120 -10.91 41.11 13.34
CA ARG A 120 -10.04 42.30 13.33
C ARG A 120 -10.25 43.15 12.08
N VAL A 121 -10.39 42.50 10.92
CA VAL A 121 -10.62 43.16 9.63
C VAL A 121 -12.00 43.83 9.59
N LEU A 122 -13.01 43.20 10.19
CA LEU A 122 -14.37 43.74 10.31
C LEU A 122 -14.46 44.95 11.25
N SER A 123 -13.57 45.08 12.24
CA SER A 123 -13.60 46.19 13.20
C SER A 123 -13.40 47.57 12.55
N SER A 124 -12.75 47.61 11.39
CA SER A 124 -12.49 48.82 10.60
C SER A 124 -13.16 48.81 9.23
N ALA A 125 -14.04 47.84 8.96
CA ALA A 125 -14.67 47.65 7.65
C ALA A 125 -15.85 48.60 7.43
N ASN A 126 -16.03 49.05 6.19
CA ASN A 126 -17.24 49.75 5.76
C ASN A 126 -18.41 48.76 5.50
N GLU A 127 -19.58 49.28 5.13
CA GLU A 127 -20.80 48.47 4.91
C GLU A 127 -20.65 47.49 3.73
N GLN A 128 -20.02 47.92 2.63
CA GLN A 128 -19.79 47.06 1.47
C GLN A 128 -18.82 45.92 1.80
N GLU A 129 -17.75 46.24 2.51
CA GLU A 129 -16.74 45.30 2.99
C GLU A 129 -17.34 44.26 3.94
N SER A 130 -18.16 44.71 4.89
CA SER A 130 -18.86 43.84 5.83
C SER A 130 -19.87 42.92 5.12
N SER A 131 -20.60 43.45 4.13
CA SER A 131 -21.53 42.68 3.31
C SER A 131 -20.81 41.59 2.49
N LEU A 132 -19.62 41.89 1.96
CA LEU A 132 -18.82 40.91 1.22
C LEU A 132 -18.34 39.77 2.13
N VAL A 133 -17.74 40.08 3.29
CA VAL A 133 -17.21 39.07 4.23
C VAL A 133 -18.31 38.13 4.72
N SER A 134 -19.51 38.65 5.02
CA SER A 134 -20.65 37.82 5.46
C SER A 134 -21.18 36.86 4.39
N ARG A 135 -20.81 37.03 3.12
CA ARG A 135 -21.17 36.15 2.00
C ARG A 135 -20.04 35.22 1.58
N MET A 136 -18.84 35.38 2.15
CA MET A 136 -17.71 34.53 1.80
C MET A 136 -17.96 33.10 2.28
N PRO A 137 -17.54 32.09 1.51
CA PRO A 137 -17.57 30.72 1.96
C PRO A 137 -16.66 30.52 3.18
N GLU A 138 -17.17 29.81 4.19
CA GLU A 138 -16.41 29.43 5.37
C GLU A 138 -15.76 28.06 5.18
N TYR A 139 -14.52 27.90 5.62
CA TYR A 139 -13.96 26.57 5.82
C TYR A 139 -14.46 25.98 7.14
N ILE A 140 -14.43 24.65 7.24
CA ILE A 140 -14.87 23.93 8.43
C ILE A 140 -13.68 23.79 9.37
N ALA A 141 -13.73 24.53 10.47
CA ALA A 141 -12.76 24.47 11.57
C ALA A 141 -13.07 23.31 12.53
N GLY A 142 -12.05 22.80 13.22
CA GLY A 142 -12.25 21.94 14.40
C GLY A 142 -13.03 20.65 14.20
N SER A 143 -12.95 20.03 13.02
CA SER A 143 -13.45 18.66 12.78
C SER A 143 -12.28 17.77 12.38
N SER A 144 -11.63 17.17 13.38
CA SER A 144 -10.54 16.23 13.22
C SER A 144 -10.65 15.16 14.30
N ARG A 145 -10.60 13.89 13.89
CA ARG A 145 -10.62 12.76 14.85
C ARG A 145 -9.44 12.82 15.81
N LEU A 146 -8.32 13.42 15.37
CA LEU A 146 -7.14 13.60 16.19
C LEU A 146 -7.35 14.63 17.30
N PHE A 147 -8.01 15.74 17.00
CA PHE A 147 -8.14 16.88 17.91
C PHE A 147 -9.45 16.92 18.72
N ASP A 148 -10.51 16.26 18.26
CA ASP A 148 -11.87 16.40 18.82
C ASP A 148 -12.14 15.49 20.03
N GLY A 149 -11.27 14.51 20.33
CA GLY A 149 -11.62 13.39 21.22
C GLY A 149 -10.61 12.94 22.27
N SER A 150 -9.40 13.51 22.35
CA SER A 150 -8.38 13.02 23.30
C SER A 150 -7.75 14.14 24.13
N GLN A 151 -7.68 13.95 25.45
CA GLN A 151 -6.79 14.75 26.31
C GLN A 151 -5.30 14.43 26.03
N ASP A 152 -5.00 13.34 25.33
CA ASP A 152 -3.65 12.84 25.06
C ASP A 152 -3.44 12.52 23.57
N VAL A 153 -3.33 13.59 22.77
CA VAL A 153 -3.10 13.53 21.32
C VAL A 153 -1.77 12.83 21.02
N ILE A 154 -0.73 13.09 21.81
CA ILE A 154 0.61 12.54 21.59
C ILE A 154 0.61 11.02 21.72
N SER A 155 -0.03 10.44 22.74
CA SER A 155 -0.12 8.97 22.88
C SER A 155 -0.97 8.31 21.79
N THR A 156 -1.98 9.02 21.29
CA THR A 156 -2.77 8.59 20.12
C THR A 156 -1.89 8.50 18.88
N MET A 157 -1.01 9.48 18.67
CA MET A 157 -0.07 9.50 17.56
C MET A 157 1.02 8.42 17.69
N GLU A 158 1.58 8.23 18.89
CA GLU A 158 2.53 7.15 19.16
C GLU A 158 1.94 5.77 18.82
N THR A 159 0.68 5.54 19.21
CA THR A 159 -0.04 4.30 18.88
C THR A 159 -0.25 4.17 17.38
N PHE A 160 -0.65 5.25 16.72
CA PHE A 160 -0.81 5.27 15.26
C PHE A 160 0.49 4.92 14.54
N TYR A 161 1.61 5.54 14.90
CA TYR A 161 2.90 5.31 14.24
C TYR A 161 3.45 3.91 14.50
N ARG A 162 3.20 3.33 15.68
CA ARG A 162 3.59 1.95 15.98
C ARG A 162 2.82 0.95 15.11
N MET A 163 1.55 1.21 14.86
CA MET A 163 0.69 0.30 14.09
C MET A 163 0.84 0.48 12.57
N ASN A 164 1.14 1.69 12.11
CA ASN A 164 1.06 2.04 10.69
C ASN A 164 2.41 2.45 10.09
N GLY A 165 3.46 2.60 10.88
CA GLY A 165 4.71 3.24 10.45
C GLY A 165 4.58 4.76 10.37
N TYR A 166 5.46 5.40 9.61
CA TYR A 166 5.53 6.86 9.44
C TYR A 166 5.68 7.23 7.96
N GLY A 167 5.51 8.51 7.60
CA GLY A 167 5.74 8.95 6.23
C GLY A 167 4.89 8.19 5.20
N VAL A 168 5.55 7.77 4.12
CA VAL A 168 4.95 6.95 3.05
C VAL A 168 4.45 5.60 3.53
N PHE A 169 5.00 5.04 4.61
CA PHE A 169 4.62 3.73 5.15
C PHE A 169 3.27 3.75 5.88
N ALA A 170 2.95 4.89 6.51
CA ALA A 170 1.66 5.15 7.11
C ALA A 170 0.58 5.44 6.06
N LYS A 171 0.98 6.02 4.92
CA LYS A 171 0.07 6.41 3.84
C LYS A 171 -0.32 5.24 2.93
N PHE A 172 0.59 4.30 2.65
CA PHE A 172 0.38 3.25 1.66
C PHE A 172 0.59 1.84 2.22
N GLY A 173 -0.30 0.92 1.83
CA GLY A 173 -0.20 -0.51 2.14
C GLY A 173 0.68 -1.30 1.16
N ALA A 174 0.86 -0.77 -0.05
CA ALA A 174 1.56 -1.40 -1.15
C ALA A 174 2.52 -0.43 -1.83
N PHE A 175 3.64 -0.96 -2.31
CA PHE A 175 4.71 -0.21 -2.93
C PHE A 175 5.22 -0.90 -4.18
N ARG A 176 5.82 -0.13 -5.07
CA ARG A 176 6.67 -0.60 -6.18
C ARG A 176 8.06 -0.01 -6.01
N TRP A 177 9.08 -0.81 -6.27
CA TRP A 177 10.44 -0.30 -6.36
C TRP A 177 10.80 0.10 -7.80
N ASP A 178 11.23 1.35 -7.96
CA ASP A 178 11.65 1.92 -9.24
C ASP A 178 12.64 3.06 -8.99
N HIS A 179 13.92 2.71 -8.82
CA HIS A 179 15.00 3.59 -8.32
C HIS A 179 14.76 4.22 -6.92
N ALA A 180 13.51 4.22 -6.45
CA ALA A 180 13.03 4.64 -5.16
C ALA A 180 11.78 3.81 -4.77
N LEU A 181 11.40 3.89 -3.51
CA LEU A 181 10.18 3.26 -3.02
C LEU A 181 8.97 4.16 -3.33
N LEU A 182 8.09 3.70 -4.23
CA LEU A 182 6.90 4.43 -4.65
C LEU A 182 5.64 3.79 -4.06
N GLY A 183 4.82 4.57 -3.36
CA GLY A 183 3.54 4.11 -2.82
C GLY A 183 2.47 3.92 -3.91
N ILE A 184 1.64 2.90 -3.75
CA ILE A 184 0.53 2.60 -4.66
C ILE A 184 -0.79 3.04 -3.97
N PRO A 185 -1.46 4.11 -4.43
CA PRO A 185 -2.67 4.62 -3.79
C PRO A 185 -3.87 3.66 -3.88
N GLN A 186 -3.98 2.92 -4.98
CA GLN A 186 -5.08 2.01 -5.27
C GLN A 186 -4.52 0.65 -5.71
N PRO A 187 -4.03 -0.18 -4.76
CA PRO A 187 -3.62 -1.54 -5.09
C PRO A 187 -4.83 -2.39 -5.48
N ASP A 188 -4.58 -3.53 -6.14
CA ASP A 188 -5.60 -4.53 -6.45
C ASP A 188 -6.37 -4.92 -5.16
N PRO A 189 -7.71 -4.72 -5.09
CA PRO A 189 -8.48 -4.91 -3.87
C PRO A 189 -8.73 -6.38 -3.52
N ILE A 190 -8.20 -7.33 -4.29
CA ILE A 190 -8.39 -8.76 -4.11
C ILE A 190 -8.21 -9.23 -2.66
N ARG A 191 -9.13 -10.06 -2.17
CA ARG A 191 -9.11 -10.70 -0.85
C ARG A 191 -9.04 -12.21 -0.98
N LEU A 192 -8.65 -12.90 0.10
CA LEU A 192 -8.60 -14.37 0.09
C LEU A 192 -9.98 -15.00 -0.17
N SER A 193 -11.05 -14.36 0.32
CA SER A 193 -12.45 -14.76 0.08
C SER A 193 -12.86 -14.74 -1.39
N ASP A 194 -12.21 -13.91 -2.21
CA ASP A 194 -12.50 -13.76 -3.63
C ASP A 194 -11.88 -14.90 -4.46
N LEU A 195 -10.87 -15.57 -3.89
CA LEU A 195 -10.17 -16.64 -4.53
C LEU A 195 -10.88 -17.96 -4.23
N LYS A 196 -11.39 -18.65 -5.25
CA LYS A 196 -12.05 -19.97 -5.12
C LYS A 196 -11.07 -21.12 -5.38
N SER A 197 -11.29 -22.26 -4.72
CA SER A 197 -10.45 -23.47 -4.79
C SER A 197 -9.03 -23.27 -4.23
N TYR A 198 -8.15 -24.27 -4.26
CA TYR A 198 -6.78 -24.20 -3.72
C TYR A 198 -6.70 -23.79 -2.24
N GLU A 199 -7.68 -24.19 -1.43
CA GLU A 199 -7.75 -23.83 -0.01
C GLU A 199 -6.54 -24.37 0.75
N TYR A 200 -6.03 -25.54 0.36
CA TYR A 200 -4.84 -26.14 0.97
C TYR A 200 -3.58 -25.31 0.66
N GLU A 201 -3.30 -25.07 -0.62
CA GLU A 201 -2.13 -24.30 -1.06
C GLU A 201 -2.14 -22.89 -0.47
N ARG A 202 -3.29 -22.21 -0.54
CA ARG A 202 -3.44 -20.87 0.05
C ARG A 202 -3.35 -20.90 1.56
N GLY A 203 -3.85 -21.96 2.21
CA GLY A 203 -3.72 -22.18 3.64
C GLY A 203 -2.25 -22.24 4.08
N LEU A 204 -1.39 -22.91 3.31
CA LEU A 204 0.05 -22.94 3.59
C LEU A 204 0.69 -21.54 3.52
N VAL A 205 0.40 -20.80 2.44
CA VAL A 205 0.94 -19.43 2.25
C VAL A 205 0.39 -18.48 3.32
N ALA A 206 -0.89 -18.62 3.69
CA ALA A 206 -1.52 -17.83 4.74
C ALA A 206 -0.93 -18.13 6.11
N ALA A 207 -0.71 -19.40 6.45
CA ALA A 207 -0.09 -19.80 7.71
C ALA A 207 1.33 -19.23 7.85
N ASN A 208 2.17 -19.38 6.83
CA ASN A 208 3.52 -18.80 6.83
C ASN A 208 3.51 -17.27 6.96
N THR A 209 2.59 -16.60 6.25
CA THR A 209 2.44 -15.14 6.30
C THR A 209 1.97 -14.68 7.67
N LYS A 210 1.01 -15.40 8.26
CA LYS A 210 0.50 -15.13 9.60
C LYS A 210 1.61 -15.24 10.65
N ASP A 211 2.42 -16.29 10.59
CA ASP A 211 3.57 -16.46 11.49
C ASP A 211 4.61 -15.36 11.32
N PHE A 212 4.83 -14.89 10.09
CA PHE A 212 5.70 -13.75 9.82
C PHE A 212 5.17 -12.43 10.39
N VAL A 213 3.89 -12.14 10.16
CA VAL A 213 3.23 -10.93 10.67
C VAL A 213 3.25 -10.90 12.20
N GLU A 214 2.97 -12.04 12.84
CA GLU A 214 2.94 -12.17 14.30
C GLU A 214 4.33 -12.36 14.95
N GLY A 215 5.41 -12.33 14.16
CA GLY A 215 6.78 -12.47 14.68
C GLY A 215 7.12 -13.86 15.22
N ARG A 216 6.34 -14.90 14.87
CA ARG A 216 6.62 -16.30 15.21
C ARG A 216 7.61 -16.98 14.27
N GLY A 217 7.98 -16.32 13.18
CA GLY A 217 8.89 -16.88 12.17
C GLY A 217 8.42 -16.56 10.77
N GLY A 218 8.11 -17.59 9.99
CA GLY A 218 7.78 -17.49 8.58
C GLY A 218 9.02 -17.30 7.70
N GLY A 219 9.03 -17.96 6.55
CA GLY A 219 10.16 -17.99 5.63
C GLY A 219 9.86 -17.33 4.28
N ASN A 220 10.88 -17.26 3.45
CA ASN A 220 10.77 -16.91 2.04
C ASN A 220 9.97 -18.00 1.32
N MET A 221 9.07 -17.58 0.43
CA MET A 221 8.18 -18.52 -0.27
C MET A 221 8.34 -18.44 -1.78
N LEU A 222 8.37 -19.61 -2.42
CA LEU A 222 8.19 -19.74 -3.85
C LEU A 222 6.83 -20.37 -4.14
N LEU A 223 6.02 -19.70 -4.94
CA LEU A 223 4.76 -20.23 -5.46
C LEU A 223 4.97 -20.55 -6.93
N TYR A 224 5.00 -21.83 -7.31
CA TYR A 224 5.13 -22.19 -8.72
C TYR A 224 3.98 -23.06 -9.20
N GLY A 225 3.80 -23.09 -10.52
CA GLY A 225 2.80 -23.94 -11.16
C GLY A 225 2.14 -23.23 -12.33
N ASP A 226 0.98 -23.72 -12.74
CA ASP A 226 0.37 -23.33 -14.00
C ASP A 226 -0.13 -21.88 -14.01
N ARG A 227 -0.23 -21.31 -15.21
CA ARG A 227 -0.72 -19.93 -15.39
C ARG A 227 -2.21 -19.86 -15.03
N GLY A 228 -2.60 -18.75 -14.39
CA GLY A 228 -4.00 -18.49 -14.09
C GLY A 228 -4.57 -19.22 -12.85
N THR A 229 -3.74 -19.92 -12.07
CA THR A 229 -4.12 -20.61 -10.81
C THR A 229 -4.21 -19.68 -9.59
N GLY A 230 -3.78 -18.42 -9.72
CA GLY A 230 -3.96 -17.40 -8.70
C GLY A 230 -2.76 -17.15 -7.79
N LYS A 231 -1.56 -17.64 -8.12
CA LYS A 231 -0.32 -17.46 -7.31
C LYS A 231 -0.07 -16.00 -6.88
N SER A 232 0.01 -15.09 -7.85
CA SER A 232 0.23 -13.65 -7.60
C SER A 232 -0.95 -13.02 -6.84
N SER A 233 -2.17 -13.43 -7.19
CA SER A 233 -3.40 -12.98 -6.53
C SER A 233 -3.45 -13.41 -5.06
N THR A 234 -2.94 -14.60 -4.71
CA THR A 234 -2.84 -15.06 -3.32
C THR A 234 -1.93 -14.16 -2.50
N ILE A 235 -0.75 -13.79 -3.02
CA ILE A 235 0.19 -12.92 -2.31
C ILE A 235 -0.40 -11.51 -2.13
N LYS A 236 -1.01 -10.96 -3.18
CA LYS A 236 -1.69 -9.65 -3.12
C LYS A 236 -2.87 -9.67 -2.12
N ALA A 237 -3.65 -10.74 -2.12
CA ALA A 237 -4.75 -10.93 -1.17
C ALA A 237 -4.27 -11.00 0.28
N LEU A 238 -3.16 -11.67 0.54
CA LEU A 238 -2.55 -11.73 1.88
C LEU A 238 -2.03 -10.37 2.34
N ALA A 239 -1.41 -9.61 1.44
CA ALA A 239 -0.97 -8.25 1.74
C ALA A 239 -2.14 -7.36 2.17
N ASN A 240 -3.29 -7.51 1.50
CA ASN A 240 -4.52 -6.82 1.85
C ASN A 240 -5.13 -7.28 3.18
N GLU A 241 -5.18 -8.60 3.41
CA GLU A 241 -5.74 -9.20 4.64
C GLU A 241 -5.00 -8.74 5.89
N TYR A 242 -3.66 -8.76 5.84
CA TYR A 242 -2.81 -8.42 6.98
C TYR A 242 -2.30 -6.96 6.98
N CYS A 243 -2.82 -6.09 6.10
CA CYS A 243 -2.40 -4.69 6.03
C CYS A 243 -2.61 -3.96 7.36
N SER A 244 -3.72 -4.24 8.04
CA SER A 244 -4.07 -3.70 9.36
C SER A 244 -3.17 -4.25 10.49
N ASN A 245 -2.53 -5.40 10.28
CA ASN A 245 -1.54 -5.99 11.18
C ASN A 245 -0.11 -5.52 10.89
N GLY A 246 0.06 -4.49 10.05
CA GLY A 246 1.36 -3.91 9.72
C GLY A 246 2.10 -4.62 8.60
N LEU A 247 1.46 -5.51 7.84
CA LEU A 247 2.04 -6.06 6.61
C LEU A 247 2.01 -5.01 5.49
N ARG A 248 3.08 -4.95 4.72
CA ARG A 248 3.22 -4.17 3.50
C ARG A 248 3.79 -5.05 2.40
N ILE A 249 3.39 -4.78 1.16
CA ILE A 249 3.95 -5.45 -0.02
C ILE A 249 4.78 -4.48 -0.83
N VAL A 250 5.96 -4.92 -1.27
CA VAL A 250 6.84 -4.16 -2.15
C VAL A 250 7.07 -5.00 -3.41
N GLU A 251 6.47 -4.59 -4.51
CA GLU A 251 6.72 -5.19 -5.81
C GLU A 251 8.12 -4.80 -6.31
N VAL A 252 8.93 -5.80 -6.62
CA VAL A 252 10.27 -5.62 -7.14
C VAL A 252 10.35 -6.32 -8.49
N THR A 253 10.82 -5.60 -9.51
CA THR A 253 11.01 -6.18 -10.83
C THR A 253 12.27 -7.05 -10.85
N LYS A 254 12.33 -7.97 -11.80
CA LYS A 254 13.50 -8.84 -11.99
C LYS A 254 14.81 -8.05 -12.12
N ASP A 255 14.80 -6.95 -12.89
CA ASP A 255 15.98 -6.11 -13.12
C ASP A 255 16.42 -5.34 -11.86
N ALA A 256 15.53 -5.19 -10.88
CA ALA A 256 15.80 -4.53 -9.62
C ALA A 256 16.30 -5.49 -8.52
N ILE A 257 16.35 -6.81 -8.76
CA ILE A 257 16.85 -7.80 -7.79
C ILE A 257 18.23 -7.45 -7.22
N PRO A 258 19.23 -7.01 -8.01
CA PRO A 258 20.54 -6.59 -7.47
C PRO A 258 20.47 -5.46 -6.43
N GLN A 259 19.36 -4.72 -6.39
CA GLN A 259 19.14 -3.61 -5.44
C GLN A 259 18.51 -4.08 -4.12
N PHE A 260 18.19 -5.37 -3.95
CA PHE A 260 17.60 -5.89 -2.72
C PHE A 260 18.33 -5.48 -1.44
N PRO A 261 19.67 -5.48 -1.35
CA PRO A 261 20.36 -5.00 -0.15
C PRO A 261 20.00 -3.56 0.21
N ALA A 262 19.92 -2.66 -0.78
CA ALA A 262 19.55 -1.26 -0.57
C ALA A 262 18.07 -1.11 -0.18
N ILE A 263 17.19 -1.91 -0.79
CA ILE A 263 15.77 -1.95 -0.44
C ILE A 263 15.60 -2.40 1.02
N MET A 264 16.21 -3.53 1.38
CA MET A 264 16.14 -4.08 2.73
C MET A 264 16.71 -3.12 3.78
N GLU A 265 17.81 -2.44 3.49
CA GLU A 265 18.39 -1.46 4.41
C GLU A 265 17.43 -0.29 4.68
N ARG A 266 16.74 0.21 3.66
CA ARG A 266 15.72 1.25 3.82
C ARG A 266 14.52 0.78 4.66
N LEU A 267 14.20 -0.50 4.63
CA LEU A 267 13.06 -1.08 5.35
C LEU A 267 13.41 -1.54 6.77
N ARG A 268 14.69 -1.77 7.08
CA ARG A 268 15.19 -2.36 8.34
C ARG A 268 14.63 -1.66 9.59
N GLU A 269 14.64 -0.33 9.59
CA GLU A 269 14.26 0.49 10.74
C GLU A 269 12.75 0.77 10.83
N VAL A 270 11.97 0.32 9.84
CA VAL A 270 10.52 0.52 9.82
C VAL A 270 9.85 -0.61 10.62
N PRO A 271 9.04 -0.30 11.64
CA PRO A 271 8.43 -1.30 12.55
C PRO A 271 7.21 -1.99 11.92
N LEU A 272 7.27 -2.24 10.62
CA LEU A 272 6.28 -2.95 9.81
C LEU A 272 6.93 -4.19 9.21
N ARG A 273 6.11 -5.12 8.70
CA ARG A 273 6.56 -6.33 8.03
C ARG A 273 6.42 -6.15 6.52
N PHE A 274 7.41 -6.58 5.75
CA PHE A 274 7.45 -6.40 4.30
C PHE A 274 7.56 -7.73 3.57
N ILE A 275 6.65 -7.95 2.62
CA ILE A 275 6.82 -8.95 1.56
C ILE A 275 7.44 -8.26 0.36
N LEU A 276 8.67 -8.62 0.03
CA LEU A 276 9.33 -8.28 -1.23
C LEU A 276 8.83 -9.26 -2.29
N PHE A 277 7.95 -8.78 -3.16
CA PHE A 277 7.21 -9.60 -4.11
C PHE A 277 7.85 -9.57 -5.49
N LEU A 278 8.22 -10.75 -6.00
CA LEU A 278 8.70 -10.99 -7.36
C LEU A 278 7.63 -11.73 -8.17
N ASP A 279 7.03 -11.07 -9.17
CA ASP A 279 6.00 -11.70 -10.01
C ASP A 279 6.59 -12.35 -11.27
N ASP A 280 6.05 -13.52 -11.64
CA ASP A 280 6.41 -14.36 -12.79
C ASP A 280 7.93 -14.49 -13.03
N LEU A 281 8.64 -14.88 -11.98
CA LEU A 281 10.08 -15.04 -11.97
C LEU A 281 10.51 -16.13 -12.95
N SER A 282 11.34 -15.74 -13.91
CA SER A 282 12.06 -16.65 -14.81
C SER A 282 13.38 -16.04 -15.27
N PHE A 283 14.42 -16.87 -15.33
CA PHE A 283 15.79 -16.49 -15.66
C PHE A 283 16.28 -17.12 -16.96
N SER A 284 17.25 -16.44 -17.57
CA SER A 284 18.10 -17.00 -18.63
C SER A 284 19.39 -17.59 -18.04
N THR A 285 20.18 -18.29 -18.85
CA THR A 285 21.35 -19.04 -18.38
C THR A 285 22.44 -18.16 -17.76
N ASP A 286 22.55 -16.89 -18.16
CA ASP A 286 23.56 -15.93 -17.67
C ASP A 286 22.92 -14.68 -17.05
N ASP A 287 22.09 -14.88 -16.04
CA ASP A 287 21.29 -13.80 -15.47
C ASP A 287 21.92 -13.23 -14.19
N ALA A 288 22.38 -11.97 -14.23
CA ALA A 288 22.90 -11.28 -13.04
C ALA A 288 21.86 -11.25 -11.90
N ALA A 289 20.57 -11.20 -12.23
CA ALA A 289 19.50 -11.23 -11.23
C ALA A 289 19.39 -12.60 -10.54
N PHE A 290 19.74 -13.70 -11.22
CA PHE A 290 19.76 -15.04 -10.61
C PHE A 290 20.81 -15.11 -9.50
N SER A 291 22.05 -14.70 -9.80
CA SER A 291 23.16 -14.70 -8.84
C SER A 291 22.88 -13.77 -7.66
N ALA A 292 22.32 -12.59 -7.93
CA ALA A 292 21.93 -11.66 -6.87
C ALA A 292 20.83 -12.22 -5.96
N LEU A 293 19.76 -12.81 -6.52
CA LEU A 293 18.70 -13.43 -5.71
C LEU A 293 19.24 -14.58 -4.86
N LYS A 294 20.09 -15.43 -5.44
CA LYS A 294 20.74 -16.54 -4.73
C LYS A 294 21.52 -16.03 -3.52
N SER A 295 22.37 -15.00 -3.72
CA SER A 295 23.15 -14.39 -2.64
C SER A 295 22.28 -13.80 -1.52
N VAL A 296 21.14 -13.19 -1.88
CA VAL A 296 20.20 -12.62 -0.90
C VAL A 296 19.50 -13.72 -0.08
N LEU A 297 19.13 -14.85 -0.71
CA LEU A 297 18.51 -15.98 -0.02
C LEU A 297 19.51 -16.77 0.84
N GLU A 298 20.76 -16.89 0.39
CA GLU A 298 21.85 -17.57 1.13
C GLU A 298 22.35 -16.78 2.34
N GLY A 299 21.97 -15.51 2.46
CA GLY A 299 22.45 -14.64 3.53
C GLY A 299 23.88 -14.17 3.27
N GLY A 300 24.07 -13.41 2.19
CA GLY A 300 25.34 -12.73 1.87
C GLY A 300 25.80 -11.73 2.96
N VAL A 301 26.75 -10.86 2.61
CA VAL A 301 27.43 -9.94 3.56
C VAL A 301 26.47 -9.05 4.36
N VAL A 302 25.30 -8.71 3.79
CA VAL A 302 24.26 -7.94 4.48
C VAL A 302 23.28 -8.90 5.14
N VAL A 303 23.20 -8.85 6.47
CA VAL A 303 22.20 -9.58 7.24
C VAL A 303 20.80 -9.09 6.82
N ARG A 304 20.00 -10.02 6.30
CA ARG A 304 18.60 -9.79 5.94
C ARG A 304 17.81 -9.31 7.16
N PRO A 305 17.07 -8.20 7.08
CA PRO A 305 16.23 -7.74 8.17
C PRO A 305 15.15 -8.77 8.55
N GLU A 306 14.90 -8.94 9.85
CA GLU A 306 13.86 -9.84 10.35
C GLU A 306 12.46 -9.44 9.87
N ASN A 307 12.26 -8.18 9.51
CA ASN A 307 11.01 -7.63 9.04
C ASN A 307 10.79 -7.74 7.52
N CYS A 308 11.66 -8.44 6.77
CA CYS A 308 11.52 -8.63 5.32
C CYS A 308 11.45 -10.12 4.94
N ARG A 309 10.54 -10.50 4.04
CA ARG A 309 10.46 -11.84 3.40
C ARG A 309 10.32 -11.71 1.89
N ILE A 310 10.95 -12.62 1.15
CA ILE A 310 10.87 -12.67 -0.31
C ILE A 310 9.82 -13.69 -0.70
N TYR A 311 8.78 -13.23 -1.40
CA TYR A 311 7.78 -14.10 -2.01
C TYR A 311 7.92 -14.00 -3.52
N ALA A 312 8.12 -15.12 -4.19
CA ALA A 312 8.25 -15.18 -5.64
C ALA A 312 7.15 -16.06 -6.25
N THR A 313 6.64 -15.69 -7.42
CA THR A 313 5.82 -16.58 -8.24
C THR A 313 6.59 -17.05 -9.46
N SER A 314 6.33 -18.26 -9.94
CA SER A 314 6.85 -18.71 -11.24
C SER A 314 5.86 -19.58 -11.99
N ASN A 315 5.83 -19.43 -13.32
CA ASN A 315 5.09 -20.32 -14.19
C ASN A 315 5.88 -21.57 -14.61
N ARG A 316 7.13 -21.69 -14.16
CA ARG A 316 7.99 -22.84 -14.46
C ARG A 316 8.37 -23.56 -13.17
N ARG A 317 8.44 -24.89 -13.25
CA ARG A 317 8.98 -25.71 -12.17
C ARG A 317 10.46 -25.38 -11.91
N HIS A 318 11.23 -25.11 -12.98
CA HIS A 318 12.61 -24.64 -12.89
C HIS A 318 12.65 -23.15 -13.25
N LEU A 319 13.19 -22.33 -12.35
CA LEU A 319 13.25 -20.88 -12.52
C LEU A 319 14.10 -20.45 -13.74
N VAL A 320 15.05 -21.28 -14.16
CA VAL A 320 15.92 -21.01 -15.32
C VAL A 320 15.44 -21.81 -16.53
N LYS A 321 15.44 -21.19 -17.71
CA LYS A 321 15.07 -21.86 -18.97
C LYS A 321 16.11 -22.95 -19.29
N GLU A 322 15.65 -24.16 -19.60
CA GLU A 322 16.48 -25.23 -20.15
C GLU A 322 16.61 -25.04 -21.67
N THR A 323 17.83 -25.13 -22.20
CA THR A 323 18.07 -25.10 -23.65
C THR A 323 17.86 -26.50 -24.22
N PHE A 324 17.33 -26.64 -25.44
CA PHE A 324 17.09 -27.98 -26.04
C PHE A 324 18.35 -28.83 -26.14
N SER A 325 19.53 -28.21 -26.28
CA SER A 325 20.83 -28.88 -26.23
C SER A 325 21.10 -29.56 -24.88
N GLU A 326 20.68 -28.97 -23.75
CA GLU A 326 20.87 -29.52 -22.38
C GLU A 326 19.96 -30.74 -22.08
N ARG A 327 18.94 -30.99 -22.92
CA ARG A 327 18.05 -32.16 -22.79
C ARG A 327 18.51 -33.34 -23.64
N SER A 328 19.35 -33.10 -24.64
CA SER A 328 19.83 -34.11 -25.59
C SER A 328 21.23 -34.64 -25.30
N VAL A 329 21.90 -34.18 -24.23
CA VAL A 329 23.22 -34.72 -23.85
C VAL A 329 23.02 -35.88 -22.89
N ASP A 330 23.46 -37.06 -23.33
CA ASP A 330 23.56 -38.28 -22.55
C ASP A 330 24.38 -38.11 -21.27
N LEU A 331 24.26 -39.12 -20.41
CA LEU A 331 24.71 -39.29 -19.02
C LEU A 331 26.19 -38.98 -18.66
N ASP A 332 27.00 -38.40 -19.54
CA ASP A 332 28.46 -38.27 -19.36
C ASP A 332 29.03 -36.84 -19.49
N ASP A 333 28.18 -35.80 -19.54
CA ASP A 333 28.66 -34.41 -19.59
C ASP A 333 28.53 -33.71 -18.22
N VAL A 334 29.63 -33.70 -17.47
CA VAL A 334 29.73 -33.11 -16.11
C VAL A 334 29.19 -31.67 -16.06
N HIS A 335 29.39 -30.90 -17.14
CA HIS A 335 28.93 -29.52 -17.26
C HIS A 335 27.39 -29.36 -17.36
N ALA A 336 26.70 -30.34 -17.96
CA ALA A 336 25.24 -30.34 -18.02
C ALA A 336 24.60 -30.71 -16.67
N GLY A 337 25.29 -31.56 -15.89
CA GLY A 337 24.95 -31.86 -14.50
C GLY A 337 25.10 -30.65 -13.58
N ASP A 338 26.25 -29.96 -13.65
CA ASP A 338 26.55 -28.76 -12.86
C ASP A 338 25.52 -27.64 -13.11
N THR A 339 25.16 -27.42 -14.38
CA THR A 339 24.17 -26.40 -14.77
C THR A 339 22.78 -26.72 -14.21
N LYS A 340 22.35 -28.00 -14.20
CA LYS A 340 21.07 -28.40 -13.59
C LYS A 340 21.11 -28.28 -12.06
N GLN A 341 22.22 -28.68 -11.44
CA GLN A 341 22.40 -28.64 -9.99
C GLN A 341 22.45 -27.19 -9.46
N GLU A 342 23.04 -26.27 -10.21
CA GLU A 342 23.02 -24.85 -9.89
C GLU A 342 21.62 -24.24 -10.04
N LYS A 343 20.85 -24.65 -11.06
CA LYS A 343 19.44 -24.22 -11.25
C LYS A 343 18.51 -24.70 -10.13
N LEU A 344 18.70 -25.94 -9.65
CA LEU A 344 18.01 -26.49 -8.47
C LEU A 344 18.44 -25.77 -7.18
N SER A 345 19.70 -25.34 -7.10
CA SER A 345 20.25 -24.70 -5.90
C SER A 345 19.58 -23.38 -5.52
N LEU A 346 18.87 -22.69 -6.43
CA LEU A 346 18.10 -21.49 -6.07
C LEU A 346 16.72 -21.86 -5.48
N TYR A 347 16.09 -22.89 -6.05
CA TYR A 347 14.77 -23.36 -5.61
C TYR A 347 14.82 -23.85 -4.16
N ASP A 348 15.84 -24.63 -3.81
CA ASP A 348 16.03 -25.20 -2.47
C ASP A 348 16.36 -24.15 -1.39
N ARG A 349 16.59 -22.88 -1.78
CA ARG A 349 16.90 -21.77 -0.85
C ARG A 349 15.67 -20.99 -0.40
N PHE A 350 14.52 -21.26 -1.00
CA PHE A 350 13.26 -20.83 -0.42
C PHE A 350 12.90 -21.74 0.74
N ASP A 351 12.55 -21.15 1.88
CA ASP A 351 12.21 -21.89 3.09
C ASP A 351 10.99 -22.79 2.88
N GLN A 352 10.05 -22.35 2.03
CA GLN A 352 8.88 -23.13 1.66
C GLN A 352 8.55 -22.93 0.18
N THR A 353 8.09 -24.02 -0.45
CA THR A 353 7.57 -23.97 -1.81
C THR A 353 6.17 -24.56 -1.88
N VAL A 354 5.26 -23.85 -2.57
CA VAL A 354 3.85 -24.24 -2.73
C VAL A 354 3.51 -24.38 -4.21
N ASN A 355 2.85 -25.49 -4.55
CA ASN A 355 2.61 -25.90 -5.92
C ASN A 355 1.16 -25.62 -6.32
N PHE A 356 0.94 -24.82 -7.36
CA PHE A 356 -0.39 -24.49 -7.88
C PHE A 356 -0.60 -25.13 -9.26
N PHE A 357 -1.09 -26.37 -9.31
CA PHE A 357 -1.36 -27.09 -10.55
C PHE A 357 -2.69 -26.69 -11.19
N ALA A 358 -2.83 -26.79 -12.50
CA ALA A 358 -4.09 -26.57 -13.19
C ALA A 358 -5.18 -27.52 -12.64
N PRO A 359 -6.41 -27.02 -12.45
CA PRO A 359 -7.49 -27.85 -11.92
C PRO A 359 -7.88 -28.91 -12.95
N ASP A 360 -8.30 -30.07 -12.47
CA ASP A 360 -8.96 -31.04 -13.32
C ASP A 360 -10.33 -30.51 -13.80
N GLN A 361 -11.03 -31.27 -14.65
CA GLN A 361 -12.34 -30.82 -15.16
C GLN A 361 -13.36 -30.62 -14.04
N ALA A 362 -13.41 -31.52 -13.06
CA ALA A 362 -14.41 -31.46 -11.99
C ALA A 362 -14.18 -30.22 -11.11
N GLN A 363 -12.92 -29.96 -10.74
CA GLN A 363 -12.51 -28.77 -10.01
C GLN A 363 -12.78 -27.50 -10.80
N PHE A 364 -12.48 -27.48 -12.10
CA PHE A 364 -12.75 -26.35 -12.98
C PHE A 364 -14.24 -26.00 -13.04
N LEU A 365 -15.10 -27.01 -13.25
CA LEU A 365 -16.55 -26.84 -13.25
C LEU A 365 -17.07 -26.38 -11.88
N ALA A 366 -16.52 -26.90 -10.78
CA ALA A 366 -16.87 -26.45 -9.44
C ALA A 366 -16.56 -24.96 -9.24
N ILE A 367 -15.41 -24.47 -9.73
CA ILE A 367 -15.04 -23.05 -9.70
C ILE A 367 -16.04 -22.23 -10.54
N VAL A 368 -16.35 -22.66 -11.76
CA VAL A 368 -17.31 -21.98 -12.64
C VAL A 368 -18.67 -21.84 -11.96
N ARG A 369 -19.21 -22.93 -11.42
CA ARG A 369 -20.50 -22.94 -10.72
C ARG A 369 -20.50 -22.03 -9.49
N ALA A 370 -19.42 -22.02 -8.70
CA ALA A 370 -19.29 -21.15 -7.54
C ALA A 370 -19.34 -19.65 -7.94
N ILE A 371 -18.58 -19.26 -8.97
CA ILE A 371 -18.56 -17.87 -9.46
C ILE A 371 -19.93 -17.50 -10.07
N ALA A 372 -20.55 -18.41 -10.82
CA ALA A 372 -21.86 -18.18 -11.43
C ALA A 372 -22.97 -18.00 -10.39
N HIS A 373 -22.92 -18.78 -9.30
CA HIS A 373 -23.84 -18.65 -8.17
C HIS A 373 -23.68 -17.29 -7.46
N GLU A 374 -22.46 -16.84 -7.20
CA GLU A 374 -22.21 -15.51 -6.61
C GLU A 374 -22.74 -14.37 -7.47
N LYS A 375 -22.66 -14.51 -8.79
CA LYS A 375 -23.19 -13.54 -9.75
C LYS A 375 -24.67 -13.74 -10.09
N VAL A 376 -25.34 -14.72 -9.49
CA VAL A 376 -26.77 -15.00 -9.66
C VAL A 376 -27.16 -15.21 -11.14
N LEU A 377 -26.30 -15.87 -11.91
CA LEU A 377 -26.57 -16.15 -13.33
C LEU A 377 -27.81 -17.06 -13.46
N GLN A 378 -28.75 -16.64 -14.30
CA GLN A 378 -29.96 -17.39 -14.62
C GLN A 378 -29.69 -18.35 -15.78
N VAL A 379 -29.05 -19.47 -15.49
CA VAL A 379 -28.75 -20.53 -16.48
C VAL A 379 -28.72 -21.89 -15.81
N SER A 380 -29.06 -22.96 -16.54
CA SER A 380 -28.97 -24.31 -16.00
C SER A 380 -27.50 -24.70 -15.78
N PHE A 381 -27.23 -25.54 -14.78
CA PHE A 381 -25.87 -26.05 -14.56
C PHE A 381 -25.35 -26.87 -15.75
N GLU A 382 -26.22 -27.56 -16.48
CA GLU A 382 -25.83 -28.35 -17.66
C GLU A 382 -25.32 -27.46 -18.79
N GLU A 383 -26.04 -26.38 -19.11
CA GLU A 383 -25.62 -25.40 -20.13
C GLU A 383 -24.36 -24.66 -19.70
N LEU A 384 -24.28 -24.28 -18.41
CA LEU A 384 -23.10 -23.61 -17.86
C LEU A 384 -21.85 -24.49 -17.97
N ASP A 385 -21.94 -25.77 -17.59
CA ASP A 385 -20.82 -26.69 -17.64
C ASP A 385 -20.35 -26.95 -19.07
N ARG A 386 -21.30 -27.17 -20.00
CA ARG A 386 -20.99 -27.37 -21.42
C ARG A 386 -20.27 -26.17 -22.01
N GLY A 387 -20.79 -24.96 -21.80
CA GLY A 387 -20.15 -23.73 -22.26
C GLY A 387 -18.77 -23.54 -21.64
N ALA A 388 -18.60 -23.88 -20.36
CA ALA A 388 -17.32 -23.80 -19.67
C ALA A 388 -16.27 -24.75 -20.26
N ILE A 389 -16.66 -25.98 -20.61
CA ILE A 389 -15.76 -26.95 -21.26
C ILE A 389 -15.33 -26.43 -22.64
N GLN A 390 -16.27 -25.95 -23.45
CA GLN A 390 -15.97 -25.34 -24.76
C GLN A 390 -15.03 -24.14 -24.61
N TRP A 391 -15.26 -23.29 -23.61
CA TRP A 391 -14.41 -22.16 -23.28
C TRP A 391 -12.98 -22.59 -22.91
N ALA A 392 -12.83 -23.59 -22.03
CA ALA A 392 -11.53 -24.06 -21.58
C ALA A 392 -10.66 -24.61 -22.72
N ILE A 393 -11.28 -25.25 -23.72
CA ILE A 393 -10.58 -25.73 -24.92
C ILE A 393 -10.03 -24.52 -25.72
N ARG A 394 -10.84 -23.48 -25.92
CA ARG A 394 -10.44 -22.26 -26.66
C ARG A 394 -9.41 -21.41 -25.92
N ALA A 395 -9.55 -21.30 -24.60
CA ALA A 395 -8.67 -20.52 -23.74
C ALA A 395 -7.29 -21.18 -23.52
N GLY A 396 -7.06 -22.38 -24.08
CA GLY A 396 -5.79 -23.10 -23.98
C GLY A 396 -5.57 -23.79 -22.64
N GLY A 397 -6.63 -24.10 -21.90
CA GLY A 397 -6.55 -24.88 -20.66
C GLY A 397 -7.57 -24.49 -19.60
N ARG A 398 -7.59 -25.27 -18.52
CA ARG A 398 -8.43 -25.05 -17.34
C ARG A 398 -7.66 -24.22 -16.33
N SER A 399 -8.26 -23.15 -15.85
CA SER A 399 -7.72 -22.35 -14.74
C SER A 399 -8.83 -21.53 -14.07
N PRO A 400 -8.67 -21.14 -12.79
CA PRO A 400 -9.55 -20.17 -12.14
C PRO A 400 -9.73 -18.88 -12.94
N ARG A 401 -8.67 -18.38 -13.60
CA ARG A 401 -8.76 -17.22 -14.50
C ARG A 401 -9.70 -17.50 -15.68
N ALA A 402 -9.55 -18.63 -16.36
CA ALA A 402 -10.42 -18.99 -17.48
C ALA A 402 -11.88 -19.18 -17.03
N ALA A 403 -12.10 -19.74 -15.85
CA ALA A 403 -13.43 -19.87 -15.25
C ALA A 403 -14.09 -18.51 -15.01
N LYS A 404 -13.35 -17.57 -14.40
CA LYS A 404 -13.85 -16.19 -14.18
C LYS A 404 -14.18 -15.48 -15.50
N GLN A 405 -13.29 -15.57 -16.48
CA GLN A 405 -13.49 -14.98 -17.81
C GLN A 405 -14.73 -15.57 -18.51
N PHE A 406 -14.90 -16.89 -18.44
CA PHE A 406 -16.09 -17.56 -18.97
C PHE A 406 -17.37 -17.05 -18.31
N VAL A 407 -17.43 -17.01 -16.96
CA VAL A 407 -18.64 -16.56 -16.25
C VAL A 407 -18.93 -15.08 -16.52
N GLU A 408 -17.90 -14.23 -16.64
CA GLU A 408 -18.05 -12.83 -17.04
C GLU A 408 -18.63 -12.69 -18.45
N TRP A 409 -18.09 -13.45 -19.41
CA TRP A 409 -18.61 -13.48 -20.77
C TRP A 409 -20.04 -14.03 -20.81
N ALA A 410 -20.31 -15.14 -20.11
CA ALA A 410 -21.62 -15.77 -20.05
C ALA A 410 -22.68 -14.83 -19.46
N ALA A 411 -22.35 -14.12 -18.38
CA ALA A 411 -23.23 -13.10 -17.80
C ALA A 411 -23.57 -12.00 -18.84
N ALA A 412 -22.59 -11.54 -19.61
CA ALA A 412 -22.80 -10.54 -20.65
C ALA A 412 -23.64 -11.06 -21.84
N GLN A 413 -23.52 -12.34 -22.21
CA GLN A 413 -24.36 -12.94 -23.26
C GLN A 413 -25.80 -13.12 -22.81
N LEU A 414 -26.01 -13.63 -21.60
CA LEU A 414 -27.35 -13.82 -21.02
C LEU A 414 -28.10 -12.49 -20.89
N GLN A 415 -27.41 -11.40 -20.51
CA GLN A 415 -28.00 -10.05 -20.50
C GLN A 415 -28.43 -9.58 -21.90
N LYS A 416 -27.77 -10.04 -22.95
CA LYS A 416 -28.12 -9.76 -24.36
C LYS A 416 -29.16 -10.73 -24.93
N GLY A 417 -29.59 -11.74 -24.16
CA GLY A 417 -30.46 -12.81 -24.64
C GLY A 417 -29.77 -13.76 -25.63
N ALA A 418 -28.44 -13.79 -25.66
CA ALA A 418 -27.64 -14.64 -26.53
C ALA A 418 -27.26 -15.96 -25.84
N SER A 419 -27.08 -17.02 -26.62
CA SER A 419 -26.64 -18.33 -26.14
C SER A 419 -25.20 -18.27 -25.60
N ILE A 420 -24.95 -19.03 -24.52
CA ILE A 420 -23.60 -19.28 -23.99
C ILE A 420 -22.97 -20.56 -24.55
N LEU A 421 -23.77 -21.33 -25.30
CA LEU A 421 -23.36 -22.53 -26.01
C LEU A 421 -23.16 -22.19 -27.49
N GLU A 422 -22.08 -22.72 -28.04
CA GLU A 422 -21.88 -22.76 -29.49
C GLU A 422 -22.52 -24.05 -30.03
N GLU A 423 -23.15 -23.94 -31.21
CA GLU A 423 -23.75 -25.06 -31.95
C GLU A 423 -22.71 -26.08 -32.43
#